data_AF-A0A0B2JYT5-F1
#
_entry.id   AF-A0A0B2JYT5-F1
#
_cell.length_a   1.000
_cell.length_b   1.000
_cell.length_c   1.000
_cell.angle_alpha   90.00
_cell.angle_beta   90.00
_cell.angle_gamma   90.00
#
_symmetry.space_group_name_H-M   'P 1'
#
loop_
_entity.id
_entity.type
_entity.pdbx_description
1 polymer ?
#
loop_
_entity_poly.entity_id
_entity_poly.type
_entity_poly.pdbx_seq_one_letter_code
_entity_poly.pdbx_strand_id
1 'polypeptide(L)'
;MNKKYLYVLSAGHFSCDINTGALPGLLPFFVTLYGMDYKLAAGLMFASSFLSSIIQPLIGYISDKKSYSYLMPLGILLSGLSLGSVAFIHD
;
A
#
# COMPACT_ATOMS: atom_id res chain seq x y z
N MET A 1 16.29 -4.23 23.13
CA MET A 1 15.20 -3.78 22.22
C MET A 1 13.90 -3.69 22.99
N ASN A 2 13.22 -2.55 22.96
CA ASN A 2 12.02 -2.31 23.73
C ASN A 2 10.81 -2.95 23.01
N LYS A 3 10.21 -4.00 23.58
CA LYS A 3 9.21 -4.87 22.92
C LYS A 3 8.05 -4.10 22.27
N LYS A 4 7.66 -2.96 22.84
CA LYS A 4 6.60 -2.07 22.31
C LYS A 4 6.89 -1.58 20.88
N TYR A 5 8.14 -1.23 20.57
CA TYR A 5 8.51 -0.77 19.22
C TYR A 5 8.43 -1.89 18.20
N LEU A 6 8.73 -3.12 18.61
CA LEU A 6 8.61 -4.29 17.74
C LEU A 6 7.15 -4.53 17.34
N TYR A 7 6.22 -4.43 18.30
CA TYR A 7 4.79 -4.58 18.01
C TYR A 7 4.26 -3.50 17.06
N VAL A 8 4.64 -2.23 17.27
CA VAL A 8 4.22 -1.13 16.38
C VAL A 8 4.79 -1.31 14.98
N LEU A 9 6.06 -1.70 14.88
CA LEU A 9 6.71 -1.99 13.60
C LEU A 9 6.04 -3.15 12.88
N SER A 10 5.79 -4.27 13.56
CA SER A 10 5.10 -5.43 12.99
C SER A 10 3.68 -5.11 12.57
N ALA A 11 2.93 -4.31 13.33
CA ALA A 11 1.57 -3.89 12.96
C ALA A 11 1.56 -2.97 11.73
N GLY A 12 2.55 -2.07 11.62
CA GLY A 12 2.72 -1.22 10.44
C GLY A 12 3.11 -2.01 9.20
N HIS A 13 4.03 -2.97 9.34
CA HIS A 13 4.39 -3.89 8.27
C HIS A 13 3.19 -4.72 7.81
N PHE A 14 2.45 -5.32 8.74
CA PHE A 14 1.26 -6.10 8.46
C PHE A 14 0.20 -5.30 7.70
N SER A 15 -0.01 -4.03 8.07
CA SER A 15 -0.95 -3.15 7.35
C SER A 15 -0.50 -2.86 5.91
N CYS A 16 0.81 -2.72 5.69
CA CYS A 16 1.39 -2.52 4.36
C CYS A 16 1.25 -3.79 3.49
N ASP A 17 1.49 -4.95 4.09
CA ASP A 17 1.37 -6.26 3.43
C ASP A 17 -0.09 -6.54 3.03
N ILE A 18 -1.06 -6.16 3.86
CA ILE A 18 -2.49 -6.23 3.49
C ILE A 18 -2.78 -5.38 2.27
N ASN A 19 -2.27 -4.15 2.19
CA ASN A 19 -2.63 -3.25 1.08
C ASN A 19 -2.05 -3.74 -0.26
N THR A 20 -0.78 -4.16 -0.25
CA THR A 20 -0.13 -4.74 -1.42
C THR A 20 -0.73 -6.08 -1.83
N GLY A 21 -1.23 -6.89 -0.88
CA GLY A 21 -1.96 -8.13 -1.15
C GLY A 21 -3.43 -7.94 -1.57
N ALA A 22 -4.08 -6.86 -1.13
CA ALA A 22 -5.47 -6.56 -1.45
C ALA A 22 -5.65 -6.17 -2.93
N LEU A 23 -4.68 -5.46 -3.51
CA LEU A 23 -4.72 -5.01 -4.90
C LEU A 23 -4.89 -6.17 -5.93
N PRO A 24 -4.05 -7.22 -5.94
CA PRO A 24 -4.25 -8.37 -6.82
C PRO A 24 -5.53 -9.16 -6.49
N GLY A 25 -5.99 -9.14 -5.23
CA GLY A 25 -7.27 -9.73 -4.83
C GLY A 25 -8.50 -8.99 -5.40
N LEU A 26 -8.41 -7.66 -5.54
CA LEU A 26 -9.47 -6.82 -6.12
C LEU A 26 -9.44 -6.75 -7.65
N LEU A 27 -8.29 -7.05 -8.27
CA LEU A 27 -8.12 -7.06 -9.72
C LEU A 27 -9.21 -7.83 -10.51
N PRO A 28 -9.55 -9.10 -10.15
CA PRO A 28 -10.60 -9.83 -10.86
C PRO A 28 -12.00 -9.20 -10.70
N PHE A 29 -12.27 -8.51 -9.59
CA PHE A 29 -13.50 -7.74 -9.42
C PHE A 29 -13.53 -6.53 -10.36
N PHE A 30 -12.40 -5.86 -10.57
CA PHE A 30 -12.36 -4.76 -11.53
C PHE A 30 -12.50 -5.21 -12.99
N VAL A 31 -11.92 -6.36 -13.35
CA VAL A 31 -12.08 -6.95 -14.69
C VAL A 31 -13.54 -7.33 -14.95
N THR A 32 -14.23 -7.87 -13.95
CA THR A 32 -15.63 -8.34 -14.09
C THR A 32 -16.67 -7.21 -13.95
N LEU A 33 -16.48 -6.27 -13.01
CA LEU A 33 -17.45 -5.18 -12.75
C LEU A 33 -17.24 -3.96 -13.65
N TYR A 34 -16.00 -3.61 -14.00
CA TYR A 34 -15.68 -2.44 -14.81
C TYR A 34 -15.24 -2.79 -16.24
N GLY A 35 -15.24 -4.08 -16.61
CA GLY A 35 -14.84 -4.53 -17.95
C GLY A 35 -13.39 -4.23 -18.28
N MET A 36 -12.51 -4.09 -17.27
CA MET A 36 -11.10 -3.78 -17.51
C MET A 36 -10.42 -4.85 -18.35
N ASP A 37 -9.78 -4.44 -19.44
CA ASP A 37 -8.92 -5.30 -20.25
C ASP A 37 -7.73 -5.81 -19.40
N TYR A 38 -7.26 -7.02 -19.67
CA TYR A 38 -6.09 -7.62 -19.01
C TYR A 38 -4.84 -6.73 -19.13
N LYS A 39 -4.75 -5.91 -20.17
CA LYS A 39 -3.70 -4.89 -20.31
C LYS A 39 -3.76 -3.82 -19.21
N LEU A 40 -4.96 -3.35 -18.86
CA LEU A 40 -5.15 -2.36 -17.80
C LEU A 40 -4.86 -2.97 -16.42
N ALA A 41 -5.34 -4.19 -16.18
CA ALA A 41 -5.03 -4.97 -14.99
C ALA A 41 -3.50 -5.15 -14.80
N ALA A 42 -2.79 -5.56 -15.85
CA ALA A 42 -1.33 -5.69 -15.82
C ALA A 42 -0.63 -4.34 -15.64
N GLY A 43 -1.11 -3.29 -16.31
CA GLY A 43 -0.61 -1.92 -16.16
C GLY A 43 -0.76 -1.38 -14.74
N LEU A 44 -1.87 -1.69 -14.07
CA LEU A 44 -2.15 -1.27 -12.69
C LEU A 44 -1.22 -2.00 -11.70
N MET A 45 -1.03 -3.31 -11.88
CA MET A 45 -0.03 -4.08 -11.14
C MET A 45 1.40 -3.57 -11.36
N PHE A 46 1.74 -3.23 -12.60
CA PHE A 46 3.04 -2.67 -12.95
C PHE A 46 3.25 -1.30 -12.30
N ALA A 47 2.28 -0.38 -12.42
CA ALA A 47 2.33 0.94 -11.80
C ALA A 47 2.49 0.84 -10.29
N SER A 48 1.75 -0.06 -9.63
CA SER A 48 1.88 -0.32 -8.19
C SER A 48 3.29 -0.78 -7.82
N SER A 49 3.83 -1.77 -8.55
CA SER A 49 5.18 -2.32 -8.29
C SER A 49 6.29 -1.30 -8.55
N PHE A 50 6.15 -0.52 -9.63
CA PHE A 50 7.07 0.56 -9.99
C PHE A 50 7.09 1.66 -8.93
N LEU A 51 5.91 2.10 -8.50
CA LEU A 51 5.78 3.11 -7.46
C LEU A 51 6.38 2.61 -6.14
N SER A 52 6.14 1.35 -5.79
CA SER A 52 6.73 0.72 -4.60
C SER A 52 8.25 0.67 -4.66
N SER A 53 8.83 0.35 -5.82
CA SER A 53 10.29 0.34 -6.04
C SER A 53 10.95 1.72 -5.90
N ILE A 54 10.19 2.81 -6.01
CA ILE A 54 10.67 4.18 -5.79
C ILE A 54 10.43 4.60 -4.34
N ILE A 55 9.22 4.38 -3.82
CA ILE A 55 8.79 4.81 -2.49
C ILE A 55 9.56 4.07 -1.40
N GLN A 56 9.82 2.76 -1.56
CA GLN A 56 10.54 1.95 -0.57
C GLN A 56 11.95 2.48 -0.28
N PRO A 57 12.86 2.67 -1.27
CA PRO A 57 14.18 3.24 -1.01
C PRO A 57 14.13 4.72 -0.61
N LEU A 58 13.20 5.51 -1.13
CA LEU A 58 13.08 6.93 -0.78
C LEU A 58 12.66 7.12 0.68
N ILE A 59 11.55 6.50 1.09
CA ILE A 59 11.05 6.56 2.47
C ILE A 59 12.01 5.83 3.42
N GLY A 60 12.57 4.69 2.99
CA GLY A 60 13.58 3.96 3.75
C GLY A 60 14.83 4.80 4.04
N TYR A 61 15.37 5.47 3.02
CA TYR A 61 16.52 6.37 3.18
C TYR A 61 16.21 7.56 4.12
N ILE A 62 15.01 8.15 4.01
CA ILE A 62 14.58 9.24 4.90
C ILE A 62 14.43 8.74 6.34
N SER A 63 13.86 7.54 6.51
CA SER A 63 13.63 6.92 7.83
C SER A 63 14.93 6.50 8.52
N ASP A 64 15.95 6.10 7.75
CA ASP A 64 17.29 5.81 8.26
C ASP A 64 18.03 7.09 8.70
N LYS A 65 17.85 8.20 7.97
CA LYS A 65 18.50 9.48 8.31
C LYS A 65 17.87 10.20 9.49
N LYS A 66 16.56 10.02 9.71
CA LYS A 66 15.84 10.56 10.87
C LYS A 66 14.78 9.54 11.29
N SER A 67 14.88 9.09 12.54
CA SER A 67 13.92 8.17 13.16
C SER A 67 12.58 8.89 13.43
N TYR A 68 11.86 9.21 12.35
CA TYR A 68 10.52 9.78 12.41
C TYR A 68 9.52 8.66 12.68
N SER A 69 9.24 8.38 13.95
CA SER A 69 8.19 7.43 14.36
C SER A 69 6.79 7.78 13.81
N TYR A 70 6.59 8.99 13.28
CA TYR A 70 5.33 9.44 12.67
C TYR A 70 5.13 9.05 11.20
N LEU A 71 6.18 8.66 10.47
CA LEU A 71 6.06 8.26 9.05
C LEU A 71 5.24 6.97 8.89
N MET A 72 5.37 6.06 9.85
CA MET A 72 4.69 4.76 9.84
C MET A 72 3.16 4.88 10.02
N PRO A 73 2.63 5.56 11.05
CA PRO A 73 1.19 5.76 11.18
C PRO A 73 0.61 6.61 10.02
N LEU A 74 1.35 7.56 9.47
CA LEU A 74 0.91 8.31 8.29
C LEU A 74 0.76 7.42 7.05
N GLY A 75 1.71 6.49 6.82
CA GLY A 75 1.62 5.53 5.73
C GLY A 75 0.40 4.62 5.85
N ILE A 76 0.09 4.14 7.06
CA ILE A 76 -1.09 3.30 7.32
C ILE A 76 -2.39 4.08 7.08
N LEU A 77 -2.47 5.33 7.55
CA LEU A 77 -3.65 6.18 7.33
C LEU A 77 -3.87 6.46 5.84
N LEU A 78 -2.81 6.83 5.12
CA LEU A 78 -2.89 7.11 3.68
C LEU A 78 -3.30 5.86 2.89
N SER A 79 -2.77 4.69 3.26
CA SER A 79 -3.08 3.43 2.59
C SER A 79 -4.53 3.00 2.84
N GLY A 80 -5.04 3.18 4.06
CA GLY A 80 -6.44 2.94 4.41
C GLY A 80 -7.40 3.91 3.70
N LEU A 81 -7.06 5.19 3.63
CA LEU A 81 -7.85 6.20 2.89
C LEU A 81 -7.91 5.87 1.40
N SER A 82 -6.80 5.45 0.79
CA SER A 82 -6.75 5.04 -0.61
C SER A 82 -7.69 3.86 -0.91
N LEU A 83 -7.60 2.78 -0.14
CA LEU A 83 -8.47 1.61 -0.31
C LEU A 83 -9.95 1.94 -0.02
N GLY A 84 -10.22 2.77 0.99
CA GLY A 84 -11.57 3.25 1.28
C GLY A 84 -12.17 4.06 0.14
N SER A 85 -11.35 4.90 -0.51
CA SER A 85 -11.77 5.72 -1.66
C SER A 85 -12.15 4.87 -2.88
N VAL A 86 -11.48 3.73 -3.09
CA VAL A 86 -11.81 2.78 -4.16
C VAL A 86 -13.24 2.24 -4.01
N ALA A 87 -13.72 2.06 -2.78
CA ALA A 87 -15.10 1.62 -2.54
C ALA A 87 -16.14 2.69 -2.92
N PHE A 88 -15.78 3.97 -2.90
CA PHE A 88 -16.65 5.10 -3.30
C PHE A 88 -16.64 5.38 -4.81
N ILE A 89 -15.78 4.74 -5.59
CA ILE A 89 -15.72 4.90 -7.06
C ILE A 89 -16.88 4.18 -7.80
N HIS A 90 -17.79 3.54 -7.05
CA HIS A 90 -19.03 3.01 -7.60
C HIS A 90 -20.07 4.13 -7.73
N ASP A 91 -19.99 4.93 -8.81
CA ASP A 91 -21.05 5.79 -9.33
C ASP A 91 -21.19 5.56 -10.84
#